data_AF-A0A382RSL6-F1
#
_entry.id   AF-A0A382RSL6-F1
#
_cell.length_a   1.000
_cell.length_b   1.000
_cell.length_c   1.000
_cell.angle_alpha   90.00
_cell.angle_beta   90.00
_cell.angle_gamma   90.00
#
_symmetry.space_group_name_H-M   'P 1'
#
loop_
_entity.id
_entity.type
_entity.pdbx_description
1 polymer ?
#
loop_
_entity_poly.entity_id
_entity_poly.type
_entity_poly.pdbx_seq_one_letter_code
_entity_poly.pdbx_strand_id
1 'polypeptide(L)'
;MKHLLLTTIAAVVLVGCATTQSPEPPTAKAPDISILDAAEKGNIEAVKQHLAAGADVNAKANGKTPLDLAITSILFPKGHPETIDLLRKHGGKTGEELKAEGK
;
A
#
# COMPACT_ATOMS: atom_id res chain seq x y z
N MET A 1 39.10 -2.66 -51.84
CA MET A 1 38.06 -1.61 -51.96
C MET A 1 37.13 -1.97 -53.11
N LYS A 2 35.92 -2.43 -52.78
CA LYS A 2 34.77 -2.62 -53.67
C LYS A 2 33.54 -2.41 -52.80
N HIS A 3 32.87 -1.29 -52.99
CA HIS A 3 31.55 -1.03 -52.45
C HIS A 3 30.51 -1.74 -53.32
N LEU A 4 29.56 -2.43 -52.71
CA LEU A 4 28.25 -2.67 -53.33
C LEU A 4 27.18 -2.85 -52.24
N LEU A 5 26.35 -1.82 -52.11
CA LEU A 5 24.88 -1.81 -51.93
C LEU A 5 24.29 -2.92 -51.03
N LEU A 6 23.83 -2.59 -49.81
CA LEU A 6 22.45 -2.19 -49.48
C LEU A 6 21.38 -3.25 -49.81
N THR A 7 20.43 -3.39 -48.87
CA THR A 7 19.20 -4.21 -48.87
C THR A 7 19.46 -5.66 -48.41
N THR A 8 18.90 -6.19 -47.31
CA THR A 8 17.49 -6.21 -46.88
C THR A 8 17.38 -6.93 -45.52
N ILE A 9 16.57 -6.39 -44.60
CA ILE A 9 15.59 -7.12 -43.73
C ILE A 9 16.19 -8.07 -42.66
N ALA A 10 15.85 -8.04 -41.37
CA ALA A 10 14.71 -7.50 -40.65
C ALA A 10 15.18 -6.94 -39.29
N ALA A 11 14.76 -5.72 -38.99
CA ALA A 11 14.57 -5.32 -37.60
C ALA A 11 13.43 -6.19 -37.06
N VAL A 12 13.76 -7.20 -36.24
CA VAL A 12 12.78 -7.80 -35.34
C VAL A 12 12.53 -6.75 -34.26
N VAL A 13 11.55 -5.89 -34.54
CA VAL A 13 10.95 -5.03 -33.51
C VAL A 13 10.14 -5.96 -32.63
N LEU A 14 10.81 -6.62 -31.67
CA LEU A 14 10.12 -7.16 -30.52
C LEU A 14 9.69 -5.95 -29.70
N VAL A 15 8.53 -5.38 -30.05
CA VAL A 15 7.74 -4.53 -29.15
C VAL A 15 7.29 -5.43 -28.01
N GLY A 16 8.23 -5.79 -27.15
CA GLY A 16 7.92 -6.10 -25.78
C GLY A 16 7.60 -4.77 -25.13
N CYS A 17 6.33 -4.34 -25.23
CA CYS A 17 5.75 -3.52 -24.19
C CYS A 17 5.82 -4.36 -22.90
N ALA A 18 6.98 -4.36 -22.26
CA ALA A 18 7.00 -4.39 -20.81
C ALA A 18 6.28 -3.10 -20.42
N THR A 19 4.95 -3.18 -20.37
CA THR A 19 4.19 -2.30 -19.50
C THR A 19 4.80 -2.54 -18.14
N THR A 20 5.73 -1.66 -17.75
CA THR A 20 5.79 -1.20 -16.39
C THR A 20 4.37 -0.79 -16.04
N GLN A 21 3.54 -1.74 -15.60
CA GLN A 21 2.54 -1.43 -14.61
C GLN A 21 3.35 -1.09 -13.35
N SER A 22 3.92 0.13 -13.35
CA SER A 22 3.68 0.98 -12.20
C SER A 22 2.16 0.95 -12.08
N PRO A 23 1.58 0.36 -11.01
CA PRO A 23 0.15 0.37 -10.86
C PRO A 23 -0.25 1.84 -10.99
N GLU A 24 -0.92 2.17 -12.09
CA GLU A 24 -1.57 3.47 -12.23
C GLU A 24 -2.34 3.65 -10.92
N PRO A 25 -2.17 4.78 -10.20
CA PRO A 25 -2.85 4.97 -8.93
C PRO A 25 -4.33 4.76 -9.25
N PRO A 26 -4.96 3.74 -8.67
CA PRO A 26 -6.26 3.36 -9.16
C PRO A 26 -7.14 4.58 -8.91
N THR A 27 -7.91 4.98 -9.91
CA THR A 27 -9.13 5.77 -9.70
C THR A 27 -10.16 4.99 -8.85
N ALA A 28 -9.72 3.99 -8.08
CA ALA A 28 -10.47 3.37 -7.01
C ALA A 28 -10.56 4.41 -5.89
N LYS A 29 -11.73 5.05 -5.82
CA LYS A 29 -12.24 5.63 -4.59
C LYS A 29 -11.83 4.72 -3.42
N ALA A 30 -11.24 5.31 -2.38
CA ALA A 30 -10.92 4.58 -1.16
C ALA A 30 -12.14 3.75 -0.72
N PRO A 31 -11.96 2.51 -0.25
CA PRO A 31 -13.07 1.66 0.12
C PRO A 31 -13.94 2.35 1.19
N ASP A 32 -15.25 2.11 1.17
CA ASP A 32 -16.19 2.83 2.05
C ASP A 32 -15.98 2.51 3.55
N ILE A 33 -15.26 1.44 3.87
CA ILE A 33 -14.78 1.14 5.22
C ILE A 33 -13.60 2.05 5.58
N SER A 34 -13.54 2.62 6.79
CA SER A 34 -12.39 3.45 7.18
C SER A 34 -11.10 2.63 7.33
N ILE A 35 -9.92 3.26 7.23
CA ILE A 35 -8.64 2.57 7.51
C ILE A 35 -8.59 2.03 8.95
N LEU A 36 -9.29 2.67 9.90
CA LEU A 36 -9.38 2.23 11.29
C LEU A 36 -10.17 0.93 11.41
N ASP A 37 -11.37 0.88 10.84
CA ASP A 37 -12.23 -0.31 10.85
C ASP A 37 -11.61 -1.44 10.03
N ALA A 38 -10.95 -1.11 8.91
CA ALA A 38 -10.23 -2.09 8.11
C ALA A 38 -9.09 -2.73 8.90
N ALA A 39 -8.34 -1.93 9.68
CA ALA A 39 -7.28 -2.43 10.55
C ALA A 39 -7.83 -3.27 11.71
N GLU A 40 -8.92 -2.84 12.37
CA GLU A 40 -9.57 -3.62 13.44
C GLU A 40 -10.05 -4.99 12.96
N LYS A 41 -10.57 -5.04 11.73
CA LYS A 41 -11.07 -6.27 11.08
C LYS A 41 -9.97 -7.10 10.41
N GLY A 42 -8.74 -6.59 10.30
CA GLY A 42 -7.66 -7.27 9.59
C GLY A 42 -7.85 -7.33 8.08
N ASN A 43 -8.65 -6.42 7.51
CA ASN A 43 -8.87 -6.34 6.08
C ASN A 43 -7.66 -5.69 5.40
N ILE A 44 -6.62 -6.49 5.20
CA ILE A 44 -5.33 -6.03 4.66
C ILE A 44 -5.46 -5.38 3.28
N GLU A 45 -6.35 -5.87 2.42
CA GLU A 45 -6.55 -5.30 1.08
C GLU A 45 -7.18 -3.90 1.15
N ALA A 46 -8.16 -3.68 2.03
CA ALA A 46 -8.69 -2.34 2.26
C ALA A 46 -7.63 -1.40 2.87
N VAL A 47 -6.80 -1.89 3.79
CA VAL A 47 -5.68 -1.10 4.35
C VAL A 47 -4.69 -0.70 3.25
N LYS A 48 -4.29 -1.63 2.37
CA LYS A 48 -3.42 -1.31 1.21
C LYS A 48 -4.02 -0.24 0.32
N GLN A 49 -5.32 -0.34 0.01
CA GLN A 49 -6.00 0.65 -0.84
C GLN A 49 -6.05 2.03 -0.19
N HIS A 50 -6.33 2.13 1.11
CA HIS A 50 -6.29 3.40 1.84
C HIS A 50 -4.89 4.02 1.84
N LEU A 51 -3.86 3.22 2.11
CA LEU A 51 -2.48 3.69 2.09
C LEU A 51 -2.06 4.15 0.68
N ALA A 52 -2.47 3.43 -0.37
CA ALA A 52 -2.24 3.82 -1.75
C ALA A 52 -2.98 5.11 -2.14
N ALA A 53 -4.16 5.35 -1.54
CA ALA A 53 -4.92 6.59 -1.70
C ALA A 53 -4.38 7.76 -0.87
N GLY A 54 -3.28 7.57 -0.12
CA GLY A 54 -2.66 8.62 0.69
C GLY A 54 -3.34 8.88 2.03
N ALA A 55 -4.12 7.93 2.54
CA ALA A 55 -4.70 8.04 3.88
C ALA A 55 -3.59 8.19 4.93
N ASP A 56 -3.87 8.99 5.97
CA ASP A 56 -2.98 9.09 7.13
C ASP A 56 -2.95 7.76 7.88
N VAL A 57 -1.80 7.07 7.83
CA VAL A 57 -1.55 5.80 8.53
C VAL A 57 -1.67 5.94 10.05
N ASN A 58 -1.56 7.16 10.58
CA ASN A 58 -1.65 7.49 11.99
C ASN A 58 -2.95 8.22 12.36
N ALA A 59 -3.97 8.16 11.50
CA ALA A 59 -5.28 8.76 11.77
C ALA A 59 -5.81 8.32 13.14
N LYS A 60 -6.31 9.26 13.94
CA LYS A 60 -6.79 8.97 15.31
C LYS A 60 -8.31 9.04 15.37
N ALA A 61 -8.93 8.00 15.92
CA ALA A 61 -10.31 8.06 16.39
C ALA A 61 -10.38 7.54 17.82
N ASN A 62 -11.01 8.30 18.72
CA ASN A 62 -11.09 7.97 20.15
C ASN A 62 -9.72 7.65 20.78
N GLY A 63 -8.67 8.34 20.32
CA GLY A 63 -7.28 8.14 20.79
C GLY A 63 -6.57 6.90 20.26
N LYS A 64 -7.22 6.07 19.44
CA LYS A 64 -6.63 4.90 18.80
C LYS A 64 -6.25 5.17 17.35
N THR A 65 -5.14 4.59 16.93
CA THR A 65 -4.64 4.56 15.55
C THR A 65 -5.06 3.26 14.84
N PRO A 66 -4.92 3.16 13.50
CA PRO A 66 -5.05 1.89 12.81
C PRO A 66 -4.17 0.79 13.42
N LEU A 67 -2.94 1.12 13.84
CA LEU A 67 -2.05 0.14 14.43
C LEU A 67 -2.56 -0.34 15.81
N ASP A 68 -3.07 0.56 16.65
CA ASP A 68 -3.69 0.16 17.93
C ASP A 68 -4.84 -0.83 17.72
N LEU A 69 -5.68 -0.58 16.71
CA LEU A 69 -6.82 -1.44 16.39
C LEU A 69 -6.39 -2.78 15.78
N ALA A 70 -5.35 -2.78 14.94
CA ALA A 70 -4.80 -4.03 14.39
C ALA A 70 -4.18 -4.92 15.47
N ILE A 71 -3.56 -4.33 16.50
CA ILE A 71 -2.97 -5.05 17.65
C ILE A 71 -4.06 -5.52 18.62
N THR A 72 -5.03 -4.66 18.95
CA THR A 72 -5.99 -4.87 20.05
C THR A 72 -7.35 -5.40 19.59
N SER A 73 -7.42 -5.99 18.39
CA SER A 73 -8.69 -6.48 17.82
C SER A 73 -9.46 -7.35 18.81
N ILE A 74 -10.73 -7.00 19.04
CA ILE A 74 -11.59 -7.61 20.07
C ILE A 74 -11.76 -9.13 19.83
N LEU A 75 -11.72 -9.55 18.57
CA LEU A 75 -11.96 -10.93 18.16
C LEU A 75 -10.68 -11.79 18.07
N PHE A 76 -9.50 -11.17 18.08
CA PHE A 76 -8.24 -11.85 17.84
C PHE A 76 -7.18 -11.45 18.89
N PRO A 77 -6.87 -12.30 19.87
CA PRO A 77 -5.94 -11.97 20.96
C PRO A 77 -4.51 -11.63 20.52
N LYS A 78 -4.12 -12.06 19.31
CA LYS A 78 -2.82 -11.74 18.70
C LYS A 78 -2.88 -10.56 17.72
N GLY A 79 -4.05 -9.94 17.56
CA GLY A 79 -4.31 -8.98 16.51
C GLY A 79 -4.24 -9.59 15.12
N HIS A 80 -3.91 -8.75 14.14
CA HIS A 80 -3.77 -9.09 12.72
C HIS A 80 -2.32 -8.91 12.24
N PRO A 81 -1.44 -9.92 12.40
CA PRO A 81 0.01 -9.76 12.20
C PRO A 81 0.40 -9.14 10.86
N GLU A 82 -0.22 -9.59 9.77
CA GLU A 82 0.09 -9.06 8.42
C GLU A 82 -0.32 -7.60 8.26
N THR A 83 -1.43 -7.20 8.90
CA THR A 83 -1.89 -5.81 8.91
C THR A 83 -1.01 -4.94 9.82
N ILE A 84 -0.58 -5.48 10.96
CA ILE A 84 0.37 -4.83 11.88
C ILE A 84 1.70 -4.55 11.15
N ASP A 85 2.26 -5.56 10.49
CA ASP A 85 3.52 -5.44 9.74
C ASP A 85 3.40 -4.45 8.58
N LEU A 86 2.28 -4.49 7.86
CA LEU A 86 2.00 -3.54 6.78
C LEU A 86 1.94 -2.10 7.30
N LEU A 87 1.17 -1.84 8.35
CA LEU A 87 1.04 -0.50 8.93
C LEU A 87 2.39 0.00 9.43
N ARG A 88 3.16 -0.83 10.14
CA ARG A 88 4.53 -0.51 10.59
C ARG A 88 5.44 -0.15 9.42
N LYS A 89 5.42 -0.93 8.34
CA LYS A 89 6.20 -0.67 7.12
C LYS A 89 5.89 0.69 6.49
N HIS A 90 4.64 1.15 6.62
CA HIS A 90 4.21 2.47 6.15
C HIS A 90 4.36 3.59 7.19
N GLY A 91 5.06 3.35 8.31
CA GLY A 91 5.29 4.35 9.36
C GLY A 91 4.14 4.50 10.35
N GLY A 92 3.23 3.53 10.39
CA GLY A 92 2.18 3.43 11.40
C GLY A 92 2.77 3.25 12.78
N LYS A 93 2.25 4.04 13.71
CA LYS A 93 2.64 4.08 15.12
C LYS A 93 1.41 3.91 15.99
N THR A 94 1.60 3.40 17.20
CA THR A 94 0.54 3.37 18.19
C THR A 94 0.28 4.78 18.72
N GLY A 95 -0.89 5.01 19.31
CA GLY A 95 -1.19 6.27 19.96
C GLY A 95 -0.16 6.61 21.06
N GLU A 96 0.36 5.60 21.77
CA GLU A 96 1.39 5.76 22.80
C GLU A 96 2.73 6.22 22.22
N GLU A 97 3.16 5.64 21.09
CA GLU A 97 4.38 6.06 20.39
C GLU A 97 4.28 7.50 19.87
N LEU A 98 3.11 7.89 19.35
CA LEU A 98 2.88 9.26 18.90
C LEU A 98 2.90 10.26 20.07
N LYS A 99 2.32 9.90 21.23
CA LYS A 99 2.39 10.74 22.44
C LYS A 99 3.83 10.93 22.91
N ALA A 100 4.66 9.88 22.88
CA ALA A 100 6.07 9.97 23.23
C ALA A 100 6.85 10.91 22.30
N GLU A 101 6.39 11.10 21.07
CA GLU A 101 6.94 12.05 20.09
C GLU A 101 6.39 13.47 20.21
N GLY A 102 5.46 13.73 21.14
CA GLY A 102 4.82 15.03 21.29
C GLY A 102 3.75 15.33 20.23
N LYS A 103 3.08 14.31 19.69
CA LYS A 103 2.06 14.41 18.64
C LYS A 103 0.63 14.11 19.14
#